data_AF-A0A958NZX1-F1
#
_entry.id   AF-A0A958NZX1-F1
#
_cell.length_a   1.000
_cell.length_b   1.000
_cell.length_c   1.000
_cell.angle_alpha   90.00
_cell.angle_beta   90.00
_cell.angle_gamma   90.00
#
_symmetry.space_group_name_H-M   'P 1'
#
loop_
_entity.id
_entity.type
_entity.pdbx_description
1 polymer ?
#
loop_
_entity_poly.entity_id
_entity_poly.type
_entity_poly.pdbx_seq_one_letter_code
_entity_poly.pdbx_strand_id
1 'polypeptide(L)'
;MKTTNGIQKMIKSVGAITLVLSLGACSQQWIEADAGLTSEELMEQIQEVQSFVEGGVNSSAKSKFDELVALPDSYIYFVDGPSPMGQAVSAASLIHFGLLGHEDYSALDIDLAKVIYVEGITENGLESALLIQVQFKGDSKPVTEYFESIQTPSINNDEYVAIMGHGGTPKLALRSFYTSDGELQSVVQFQVFEIINGVESWIGKFGAMVGFGG
;
A
#
# COMPACT_ATOMS: atom_id res chain seq x y z
N MET A 1 -47.69 5.05 76.34
CA MET A 1 -46.86 6.28 76.48
C MET A 1 -45.57 6.03 75.71
N LYS A 2 -45.38 6.67 74.55
CA LYS A 2 -44.54 7.88 74.32
C LYS A 2 -43.08 7.60 74.74
N THR A 3 -42.06 7.65 73.86
CA THR A 3 -41.76 8.73 72.91
C THR A 3 -40.91 8.28 71.71
N THR A 4 -41.29 8.78 70.54
CA THR A 4 -40.51 9.01 69.31
C THR A 4 -39.47 10.13 69.51
N ASN A 5 -38.32 10.05 68.82
CA ASN A 5 -37.41 11.12 68.29
C ASN A 5 -35.99 10.53 68.15
N GLY A 6 -35.13 10.80 67.15
CA GLY A 6 -35.09 11.79 66.07
C GLY A 6 -34.34 11.23 64.84
N ILE A 7 -34.60 11.70 63.60
CA ILE A 7 -34.00 12.88 62.93
C ILE A 7 -32.46 12.80 62.80
N GLN A 8 -31.93 12.47 61.61
CA GLN A 8 -31.18 13.36 60.69
C GLN A 8 -30.14 12.62 59.80
N LYS A 9 -30.09 13.03 58.51
CA LYS A 9 -28.97 12.97 57.53
C LYS A 9 -28.59 11.56 57.02
N MET A 10 -28.29 11.31 55.74
CA MET A 10 -27.78 12.17 54.67
C MET A 10 -28.10 11.53 53.31
N ILE A 11 -28.64 12.30 52.38
CA ILE A 11 -28.65 12.02 50.94
C ILE A 11 -27.22 12.28 50.41
N LYS A 12 -26.78 11.43 49.46
CA LYS A 12 -25.52 11.36 48.67
C LYS A 12 -24.94 9.96 48.89
N SER A 13 -24.99 9.05 47.92
CA SER A 13 -24.17 9.18 46.71
C SER A 13 -24.84 8.54 45.49
N VAL A 14 -25.04 9.38 44.48
CA VAL A 14 -25.14 8.96 43.07
C VAL A 14 -23.79 8.36 42.70
N GLY A 15 -23.75 7.07 42.45
CA GLY A 15 -22.58 6.34 41.97
C GLY A 15 -22.94 5.66 40.66
N ALA A 16 -23.14 6.47 39.61
CA ALA A 16 -23.12 5.99 38.24
C ALA A 16 -21.71 5.45 37.97
N ILE A 17 -21.53 4.13 37.92
CA ILE A 17 -20.39 3.53 37.24
C ILE A 17 -20.88 3.17 35.86
N THR A 18 -20.82 4.19 35.01
CA THR A 18 -20.81 4.10 33.56
C THR A 18 -19.59 3.26 33.18
N LEU A 19 -19.78 2.00 32.78
CA LEU A 19 -18.75 1.28 32.03
C LEU A 19 -18.86 1.75 30.58
N VAL A 20 -18.22 2.90 30.34
CA VAL A 20 -18.00 3.49 29.02
C VAL A 20 -17.07 2.57 28.25
N LEU A 21 -17.54 2.15 27.08
CA LEU A 21 -16.80 1.85 25.86
C LEU A 21 -15.51 1.06 26.08
N SER A 22 -15.58 -0.25 25.82
CA SER A 22 -14.43 -0.99 25.31
C SER A 22 -13.88 -0.20 24.12
N LEU A 23 -12.76 0.45 24.39
CA LEU A 23 -11.93 1.17 23.45
C LEU A 23 -11.82 0.31 22.20
N GLY A 24 -12.44 0.77 21.12
CA GLY A 24 -11.90 0.53 19.80
C GLY A 24 -10.51 1.12 19.82
N ALA A 25 -9.54 0.33 20.27
CA ALA A 25 -8.17 0.49 19.87
C ALA A 25 -8.12 0.09 18.39
N CYS A 26 -8.77 0.90 17.54
CA CYS A 26 -8.27 1.09 16.20
C CYS A 26 -6.86 1.60 16.44
N SER A 27 -5.88 0.77 16.09
CA SER A 27 -4.53 1.22 15.84
C SER A 27 -4.63 2.28 14.76
N GLN A 28 -4.93 3.53 15.14
CA GLN A 28 -4.63 4.67 14.30
C GLN A 28 -3.12 4.81 14.40
N GLN A 29 -2.43 3.96 13.64
CA GLN A 29 -1.04 4.20 13.31
C GLN A 29 -1.04 5.47 12.47
N TRP A 30 -0.48 6.52 13.06
CA TRP A 30 -0.38 7.84 12.46
C TRP A 30 0.68 7.79 11.36
N ILE A 31 0.33 7.17 10.25
CA ILE A 31 1.06 7.38 9.00
C ILE A 31 0.56 8.74 8.49
N GLU A 32 1.37 9.80 8.67
CA GLU A 32 1.01 11.10 8.10
C GLU A 32 1.09 10.98 6.57
N ALA A 33 -0.04 11.11 5.87
CA ALA A 33 -0.01 11.30 4.42
C ALA A 33 0.80 12.55 4.10
N ASP A 34 1.73 12.45 3.16
CA ASP A 34 2.47 13.63 2.71
C ASP A 34 1.48 14.61 2.07
N ALA A 35 1.50 15.88 2.48
CA ALA A 35 0.47 16.88 2.21
C ALA A 35 0.34 17.29 0.73
N GLY A 36 1.06 16.63 -0.18
CA GLY A 36 1.13 16.96 -1.60
C GLY A 36 0.06 16.33 -2.49
N LEU A 37 -0.60 15.25 -2.06
CA LEU A 37 -1.64 14.56 -2.85
C LEU A 37 -2.85 14.20 -1.98
N THR A 38 -4.04 14.67 -2.34
CA THR A 38 -5.27 14.33 -1.64
C THR A 38 -5.76 12.92 -1.99
N SER A 39 -6.56 12.29 -1.13
CA SER A 39 -7.20 11.00 -1.43
C SER A 39 -8.06 11.04 -2.69
N GLU A 40 -8.74 12.16 -2.97
CA GLU A 40 -9.54 12.32 -4.18
C GLU A 40 -8.66 12.27 -5.45
N GLU A 41 -7.57 13.04 -5.47
CA GLU A 41 -6.61 13.05 -6.59
C GLU A 41 -5.95 11.67 -6.78
N LEU A 42 -5.63 10.96 -5.70
CA LEU A 42 -5.09 9.61 -5.76
C LEU A 42 -6.08 8.62 -6.38
N MET A 43 -7.36 8.69 -5.98
CA MET A 43 -8.39 7.82 -6.52
C MET A 43 -8.67 8.12 -8.00
N GLU A 44 -8.61 9.39 -8.42
CA GLU A 44 -8.65 9.75 -9.83
C GLU A 44 -7.48 9.15 -10.62
N GLN A 45 -6.25 9.19 -10.06
CA GLN A 45 -5.08 8.56 -10.68
C GLN A 45 -5.24 7.04 -10.82
N ILE A 46 -5.76 6.36 -9.80
CA ILE A 46 -6.04 4.93 -9.86
C ILE A 46 -7.07 4.62 -10.95
N GLN A 47 -8.16 5.39 -11.01
CA GLN A 47 -9.20 5.21 -12.04
C GLN A 47 -8.67 5.45 -13.45
N GLU A 48 -7.84 6.49 -13.63
CA GLU A 48 -7.17 6.79 -14.90
C GLU A 48 -6.33 5.59 -15.36
N VAL A 49 -5.45 5.09 -14.48
CA VAL A 49 -4.59 3.94 -14.76
C VAL A 49 -5.41 2.69 -15.10
N GLN A 50 -6.47 2.42 -14.33
CA GLN A 50 -7.35 1.28 -14.56
C GLN A 50 -8.12 1.37 -15.88
N SER A 51 -8.38 2.57 -16.40
CA SER A 51 -9.06 2.76 -17.68
C SER A 51 -8.24 2.30 -18.90
N PHE A 52 -6.91 2.19 -18.76
CA PHE A 52 -6.00 1.73 -19.81
C PHE A 52 -5.80 0.20 -19.83
N VAL A 53 -6.42 -0.53 -18.90
CA VAL A 53 -6.29 -1.98 -18.80
C VAL A 53 -7.04 -2.66 -19.95
N GLU A 54 -6.30 -3.21 -20.91
CA GLU A 54 -6.86 -4.05 -21.97
C GLU A 54 -7.12 -5.48 -21.50
N GLY A 55 -8.08 -6.17 -22.14
CA GLY A 55 -8.44 -7.54 -21.80
C GLY A 55 -7.25 -8.49 -21.91
N GLY A 56 -6.88 -9.14 -20.80
CA GLY A 56 -5.72 -10.03 -20.70
C GLY A 56 -4.95 -9.90 -19.38
N VAL A 57 -5.20 -8.83 -18.61
CA VAL A 57 -4.63 -8.65 -17.27
C VAL A 57 -5.06 -9.76 -16.31
N ASN A 58 -4.12 -10.18 -15.45
CA ASN A 58 -4.36 -11.19 -14.43
C ASN A 58 -5.56 -10.81 -13.54
N SER A 59 -6.67 -11.52 -13.72
CA SER A 59 -7.93 -11.21 -13.06
C SER A 59 -7.88 -11.38 -11.54
N SER A 60 -7.03 -12.27 -11.00
CA SER A 60 -6.92 -12.44 -9.53
C SER A 60 -6.22 -11.25 -8.89
N ALA A 61 -5.01 -10.94 -9.36
CA ALA A 61 -4.22 -9.85 -8.82
C ALA A 61 -4.88 -8.49 -9.01
N LYS A 62 -5.55 -8.27 -10.16
CA LYS A 62 -6.39 -7.07 -10.33
C LYS A 62 -7.55 -7.03 -9.34
N SER A 63 -8.29 -8.13 -9.19
CA SER A 63 -9.40 -8.19 -8.22
C SER A 63 -8.92 -7.92 -6.80
N LYS A 64 -7.73 -8.41 -6.44
CA LYS A 64 -7.13 -8.18 -5.12
C LYS A 64 -6.71 -6.73 -4.93
N PHE A 65 -6.15 -6.11 -5.96
CA PHE A 65 -5.85 -4.69 -5.97
C PHE A 65 -7.11 -3.84 -5.79
N ASP A 66 -8.17 -4.13 -6.55
CA ASP A 66 -9.45 -3.43 -6.45
C ASP A 66 -10.09 -3.60 -5.06
N GLU A 67 -10.01 -4.81 -4.48
CA GLU A 67 -10.47 -5.12 -3.12
C GLU A 67 -9.74 -4.25 -2.09
N LEU A 68 -8.39 -4.23 -2.12
CA LEU A 68 -7.59 -3.49 -1.14
C LEU A 68 -7.76 -1.97 -1.26
N VAL A 69 -7.84 -1.43 -2.48
CA VAL A 69 -8.10 0.00 -2.70
C VAL A 69 -9.45 0.44 -2.15
N ALA A 70 -10.45 -0.46 -2.13
CA ALA A 70 -11.77 -0.17 -1.60
C ALA A 70 -11.86 -0.27 -0.06
N LEU A 71 -10.77 -0.64 0.63
CA LEU A 71 -10.73 -0.69 2.09
C LEU A 71 -10.50 0.73 2.66
N PRO A 72 -11.29 1.14 3.66
CA PRO A 72 -11.18 2.47 4.26
C PRO A 72 -9.89 2.70 5.06
N ASP A 73 -9.23 1.62 5.48
CA ASP A 73 -7.97 1.66 6.24
C ASP A 73 -6.78 1.17 5.38
N SER A 74 -6.87 1.33 4.05
CA SER A 74 -5.76 0.99 3.16
C SER A 74 -4.71 2.10 3.07
N TYR A 75 -3.44 1.70 3.10
CA TYR A 75 -2.30 2.56 2.83
C TYR A 75 -1.92 2.38 1.35
N ILE A 76 -1.91 3.48 0.61
CA ILE A 76 -1.60 3.47 -0.82
C ILE A 76 -0.31 4.25 -1.04
N TYR A 77 0.75 3.56 -1.38
CA TYR A 77 2.03 4.13 -1.74
C TYR A 77 2.09 4.33 -3.25
N PHE A 78 2.18 5.58 -3.66
CA PHE A 78 2.12 5.97 -5.07
C PHE A 78 3.43 6.63 -5.52
N VAL A 79 3.79 6.33 -6.77
CA VAL A 79 4.78 7.08 -7.51
C VAL A 79 4.32 7.29 -8.95
N ASP A 80 4.41 8.54 -9.37
CA ASP A 80 4.31 8.97 -10.75
C ASP A 80 5.52 9.86 -11.05
N GLY A 81 6.12 9.66 -12.21
CA GLY A 81 7.25 10.44 -12.64
C GLY A 81 7.20 10.71 -14.13
N PRO A 82 7.46 11.97 -14.56
CA PRO A 82 7.85 12.20 -15.93
C PRO A 82 9.24 11.59 -16.16
N SER A 83 9.36 10.88 -17.28
CA SER A 83 10.59 10.49 -17.97
C SER A 83 11.68 11.59 -18.01
N PRO A 84 12.87 11.32 -18.55
CA PRO A 84 14.17 11.10 -17.92
C PRO A 84 14.86 12.39 -17.38
N MET A 85 14.13 13.41 -16.88
CA MET A 85 14.69 14.75 -16.56
C MET A 85 14.33 15.38 -15.18
N GLY A 86 13.75 14.64 -14.21
CA GLY A 86 13.49 15.11 -12.83
C GLY A 86 12.39 16.20 -12.68
N GLN A 87 11.91 16.58 -11.48
CA GLN A 87 11.86 15.90 -10.18
C GLN A 87 10.48 15.23 -10.01
N ALA A 88 10.48 13.91 -9.97
CA ALA A 88 9.65 13.16 -9.03
C ALA A 88 10.57 12.81 -7.85
N VAL A 89 10.12 12.95 -6.60
CA VAL A 89 10.94 12.55 -5.43
C VAL A 89 11.14 11.03 -5.38
N SER A 90 10.48 10.29 -6.26
CA SER A 90 10.81 8.92 -6.56
C SER A 90 10.67 8.63 -8.05
N ALA A 91 11.73 8.13 -8.67
CA ALA A 91 11.70 7.58 -10.01
C ALA A 91 11.85 6.07 -9.90
N ALA A 92 10.93 5.31 -10.49
CA ALA A 92 11.14 3.89 -10.71
C ALA A 92 12.44 3.70 -11.52
N SER A 93 13.46 3.13 -10.89
CA SER A 93 14.77 2.89 -11.50
C SER A 93 14.94 1.40 -11.71
N LEU A 94 14.18 0.84 -12.65
CA LEU A 94 14.35 -0.54 -13.09
C LEU A 94 15.44 -0.64 -14.17
N ILE A 95 16.32 -1.62 -14.01
CA ILE A 95 17.40 -1.97 -14.94
C ILE A 95 16.91 -2.99 -15.97
N HIS A 96 15.81 -3.70 -15.66
CA HIS A 96 15.24 -4.76 -16.46
C HIS A 96 13.70 -4.73 -16.40
N PHE A 97 13.04 -4.91 -17.55
CA PHE A 97 11.57 -4.90 -17.70
C PHE A 97 11.00 -6.25 -18.17
N GLY A 98 11.76 -7.35 -18.05
CA GLY A 98 11.26 -8.69 -18.40
C GLY A 98 9.99 -9.09 -17.65
N LEU A 99 9.79 -8.58 -16.43
CA LEU A 99 8.54 -8.76 -15.67
C LEU A 99 7.29 -8.19 -16.37
N LEU A 100 7.47 -7.25 -17.30
CA LEU A 100 6.42 -6.68 -18.15
C LEU A 100 6.41 -7.29 -19.57
N GLY A 101 7.29 -8.25 -19.86
CA GLY A 101 7.46 -8.82 -21.20
C GLY A 101 8.34 -7.99 -22.15
N HIS A 102 9.10 -7.02 -21.63
CA HIS A 102 9.91 -6.08 -22.40
C HIS A 102 11.41 -6.19 -22.04
N GLU A 103 12.02 -7.35 -22.28
CA GLU A 103 13.43 -7.63 -21.91
C GLU A 103 14.44 -6.71 -22.62
N ASP A 104 14.11 -6.22 -23.83
CA ASP A 104 14.99 -5.37 -24.65
C ASP A 104 14.93 -3.88 -24.28
N TYR A 105 14.00 -3.47 -23.41
CA TYR A 105 13.78 -2.07 -23.05
C TYR A 105 14.62 -1.65 -21.85
N SER A 106 15.07 -0.39 -21.86
CA SER A 106 15.82 0.23 -20.77
C SER A 106 15.04 1.36 -20.09
N ALA A 107 15.54 1.84 -18.96
CA ALA A 107 14.96 3.00 -18.29
C ALA A 107 14.92 4.28 -19.17
N LEU A 108 15.75 4.36 -20.22
CA LEU A 108 15.76 5.49 -21.15
C LEU A 108 14.61 5.44 -22.16
N ASP A 109 13.97 4.29 -22.30
CA ASP A 109 12.89 4.05 -23.25
C ASP A 109 11.51 4.29 -22.62
N ILE A 110 11.44 4.65 -21.34
CA ILE A 110 10.18 4.96 -20.65
C ILE A 110 9.75 6.38 -20.99
N ASP A 111 8.49 6.57 -21.38
CA ASP A 111 7.83 7.88 -21.46
C ASP A 111 7.02 8.18 -20.18
N LEU A 112 6.41 7.16 -19.59
CA LEU A 112 5.63 7.25 -18.35
C LEU A 112 5.81 5.98 -17.52
N ALA A 113 5.93 6.13 -16.20
CA ALA A 113 5.83 5.01 -15.26
C ALA A 113 5.01 5.41 -14.04
N LYS A 114 3.97 4.63 -13.75
CA LYS A 114 3.15 4.74 -12.55
C LYS A 114 3.25 3.44 -11.77
N VAL A 115 3.60 3.53 -10.49
CA VAL A 115 3.62 2.37 -9.59
C VAL A 115 2.75 2.68 -8.38
N ILE A 116 1.79 1.80 -8.11
CA ILE A 116 0.85 1.93 -7.00
C ILE A 116 0.94 0.68 -6.16
N TYR A 117 1.37 0.83 -4.93
CA TYR A 117 1.45 -0.25 -3.96
C TYR A 117 0.40 -0.02 -2.88
N VAL A 118 -0.37 -1.03 -2.53
CA VAL A 118 -1.49 -0.91 -1.59
C VAL A 118 -1.33 -1.96 -0.50
N GLU A 119 -1.44 -1.54 0.75
CA GLU A 119 -1.52 -2.42 1.92
C GLU A 119 -2.88 -2.25 2.59
N GLY A 120 -3.44 -3.36 3.07
CA GLY A 120 -4.67 -3.34 3.84
C GLY A 120 -4.75 -4.53 4.79
N ILE A 121 -5.46 -4.35 5.90
CA ILE A 121 -5.74 -5.44 6.83
C ILE A 121 -7.07 -6.08 6.44
N THR A 122 -7.03 -7.36 6.08
CA THR A 122 -8.22 -8.17 5.78
C THR A 122 -8.41 -9.26 6.85
N GLU A 123 -9.38 -10.15 6.65
CA GLU A 123 -9.58 -11.32 7.52
C GLU A 123 -8.38 -12.28 7.54
N ASN A 124 -7.52 -12.23 6.53
CA ASN A 124 -6.31 -13.06 6.43
C ASN A 124 -5.06 -12.39 7.03
N GLY A 125 -5.20 -11.16 7.56
CA GLY A 125 -4.10 -10.35 8.08
C GLY A 125 -3.71 -9.22 7.12
N LEU A 126 -2.46 -8.75 7.24
CA LEU A 126 -1.91 -7.75 6.32
C LEU A 126 -1.73 -8.37 4.94
N GLU A 127 -2.36 -7.79 3.94
CA GLU A 127 -2.25 -8.17 2.54
C GLU A 127 -1.81 -6.96 1.73
N SER A 128 -1.20 -7.22 0.56
CA SER A 128 -0.78 -6.14 -0.32
C SER A 128 -0.95 -6.45 -1.78
N ALA A 129 -1.14 -5.41 -2.59
CA ALA A 129 -1.18 -5.48 -4.03
C ALA A 129 -0.29 -4.41 -4.67
N LEU A 130 0.21 -4.68 -5.86
CA LEU A 130 1.05 -3.76 -6.64
C LEU A 130 0.48 -3.64 -8.04
N LEU A 131 0.39 -2.42 -8.53
CA LEU A 131 0.16 -2.08 -9.92
C LEU A 131 1.42 -1.44 -10.47
N ILE A 132 1.93 -1.94 -11.59
CA ILE A 132 2.97 -1.29 -12.38
C ILE A 132 2.39 -0.96 -13.75
N GLN A 133 2.37 0.31 -14.12
CA GLN A 133 2.04 0.76 -15.46
C GLN A 133 3.24 1.48 -16.07
N VAL A 134 3.66 1.07 -17.26
CA VAL A 134 4.77 1.68 -17.99
C VAL A 134 4.36 1.92 -19.43
N GLN A 135 4.58 3.14 -19.92
CA GLN A 135 4.51 3.45 -21.34
C GLN A 135 5.93 3.60 -21.87
N PHE A 136 6.29 2.83 -22.89
CA PHE A 136 7.57 2.97 -23.57
C PHE A 136 7.45 3.87 -24.82
N LYS A 137 8.58 4.42 -25.23
CA LYS A 137 8.72 5.24 -26.44
C LYS A 137 8.31 4.46 -27.67
N GLY A 138 7.35 5.01 -28.40
CA GLY A 138 6.83 4.39 -29.62
C GLY A 138 5.65 3.44 -29.38
N ASP A 139 5.35 3.09 -28.13
CA ASP A 139 4.15 2.34 -27.81
C ASP A 139 2.93 3.25 -27.82
N SER A 140 1.87 2.78 -28.49
CA SER A 140 0.61 3.52 -28.59
C SER A 140 -0.20 3.53 -27.29
N LYS A 141 0.11 2.63 -26.34
CA LYS A 141 -0.60 2.41 -25.09
C LYS A 141 0.37 1.94 -24.00
N PRO A 142 0.09 2.21 -22.72
CA PRO A 142 0.90 1.70 -21.62
C PRO A 142 0.66 0.19 -21.39
N VAL A 143 1.69 -0.50 -20.94
CA VAL A 143 1.64 -1.86 -20.40
C VAL A 143 1.30 -1.78 -18.92
N THR A 144 0.35 -2.57 -18.46
CA THR A 144 -0.08 -2.58 -17.05
C THR A 144 -0.04 -4.00 -16.50
N GLU A 145 0.63 -4.18 -15.37
CA GLU A 145 0.69 -5.44 -14.64
C GLU A 145 0.26 -5.28 -13.19
N TYR A 146 -0.38 -6.33 -12.67
CA TYR A 146 -0.89 -6.39 -11.31
C TYR A 146 -0.29 -7.58 -10.57
N PHE A 147 0.17 -7.35 -9.35
CA PHE A 147 0.70 -8.38 -8.48
C PHE A 147 -0.04 -8.39 -7.15
N GLU A 148 -0.25 -9.58 -6.61
CA GLU A 148 -0.81 -9.79 -5.27
C GLU A 148 0.24 -10.40 -4.35
N SER A 149 0.15 -10.11 -3.06
CA SER A 149 0.99 -10.74 -2.05
C SER A 149 0.77 -12.25 -2.03
N ILE A 150 1.85 -13.02 -2.17
CA ILE A 150 1.84 -14.48 -2.09
C ILE A 150 1.87 -14.96 -0.63
N GLN A 151 2.30 -14.08 0.28
CA GLN A 151 2.35 -14.29 1.72
C GLN A 151 2.11 -12.95 2.44
N THR A 152 1.69 -13.00 3.70
CA THR A 152 1.62 -11.82 4.57
C THR A 152 2.97 -11.09 4.55
N PRO A 153 3.00 -9.80 4.20
CA PRO A 153 4.22 -9.02 4.31
C PRO A 153 4.75 -9.02 5.74
N SER A 154 6.07 -8.94 5.87
CA SER A 154 6.73 -9.09 7.17
C SER A 154 7.81 -8.05 7.37
N ILE A 155 7.99 -7.61 8.60
CA ILE A 155 9.15 -6.81 9.01
C ILE A 155 10.03 -7.66 9.93
N ASN A 156 11.32 -7.77 9.59
CA ASN A 156 12.31 -8.46 10.39
C ASN A 156 13.63 -7.68 10.34
N ASN A 157 14.20 -7.36 11.51
CA ASN A 157 15.41 -6.53 11.63
C ASN A 157 15.30 -5.22 10.83
N ASP A 158 14.17 -4.51 11.00
CA ASP A 158 13.85 -3.25 10.33
C ASP A 158 13.78 -3.33 8.79
N GLU A 159 13.80 -4.54 8.23
CA GLU A 159 13.57 -4.81 6.81
C GLU A 159 12.13 -5.26 6.59
N TYR A 160 11.36 -4.44 5.90
CA TYR A 160 10.09 -4.81 5.30
C TYR A 160 10.30 -5.70 4.07
N VAL A 161 9.54 -6.79 3.96
CA VAL A 161 9.56 -7.69 2.82
C VAL A 161 8.14 -8.06 2.41
N ALA A 162 7.80 -7.82 1.13
CA ALA A 162 6.59 -8.33 0.48
C ALA A 162 6.96 -9.18 -0.73
N ILE A 163 6.52 -10.45 -0.73
CA ILE A 163 6.67 -11.35 -1.88
C ILE A 163 5.38 -11.30 -2.69
N MET A 164 5.50 -10.91 -3.94
CA MET A 164 4.39 -10.59 -4.83
C MET A 164 4.41 -11.49 -6.05
N GLY A 165 3.25 -11.75 -6.64
CA GLY A 165 3.16 -12.62 -7.79
C GLY A 165 1.77 -12.78 -8.37
N HIS A 166 1.56 -13.89 -9.06
CA HIS A 166 0.34 -14.22 -9.79
C HIS A 166 -0.16 -15.61 -9.39
N GLY A 167 -1.38 -15.71 -8.85
CA GLY A 167 -2.03 -17.01 -8.63
C GLY A 167 -1.18 -17.96 -7.79
N GLY A 168 -0.52 -17.44 -6.74
CA GLY A 168 0.36 -18.23 -5.87
C GLY A 168 1.80 -18.40 -6.37
N THR A 169 2.15 -17.93 -7.58
CA THR A 169 3.51 -18.02 -8.12
C THR A 169 4.28 -16.74 -7.85
N PRO A 170 5.37 -16.76 -7.05
CA PRO A 170 6.22 -15.59 -6.83
C PRO A 170 6.82 -15.05 -8.13
N LYS A 171 6.81 -13.72 -8.27
CA LYS A 171 7.39 -12.99 -9.40
C LYS A 171 8.33 -11.88 -8.96
N LEU A 172 8.04 -11.23 -7.83
CA LEU A 172 8.84 -10.15 -7.29
C LEU A 172 8.94 -10.20 -5.76
N ALA A 173 10.04 -9.67 -5.24
CA ALA A 173 10.18 -9.28 -3.85
C ALA A 173 10.37 -7.76 -3.77
N LEU A 174 9.59 -7.10 -2.92
CA LEU A 174 9.75 -5.71 -2.54
C LEU A 174 10.39 -5.68 -1.15
N ARG A 175 11.50 -4.95 -1.01
CA ARG A 175 12.23 -4.83 0.26
C ARG A 175 12.44 -3.37 0.65
N SER A 176 12.20 -2.99 1.89
CA SER A 176 12.49 -1.63 2.37
C SER A 176 13.09 -1.61 3.76
N PHE A 177 14.05 -0.70 3.99
CA PHE A 177 14.58 -0.38 5.32
C PHE A 177 13.99 0.92 5.88
N TYR A 178 13.05 1.53 5.16
CA TYR A 178 12.34 2.74 5.58
C TYR A 178 11.18 2.33 6.48
N THR A 179 11.52 1.77 7.63
CA THR A 179 10.55 1.30 8.63
C THR A 179 10.69 2.10 9.93
N SER A 180 9.60 2.21 10.69
CA SER A 180 9.58 2.74 12.05
C SER A 180 8.53 1.98 12.85
N ASP A 181 8.85 1.60 14.08
CA ASP A 181 7.91 0.94 15.00
C ASP A 181 7.17 -0.29 14.42
N GLY A 182 7.85 -1.03 13.54
CA GLY A 182 7.29 -2.24 12.91
C GLY A 182 6.36 -1.96 11.74
N GLU A 183 6.45 -0.79 11.12
CA GLU A 183 5.69 -0.40 9.93
C GLU A 183 6.55 0.28 8.88
N LEU A 184 6.03 0.40 7.66
CA LEU A 184 6.59 1.28 6.63
C LEU A 184 6.36 2.76 6.97
N GLN A 185 7.33 3.61 6.65
CA GLN A 185 7.23 5.06 6.84
C GLN A 185 6.35 5.72 5.76
N SER A 186 5.98 6.98 5.92
CA SER A 186 5.17 7.72 4.92
C SER A 186 5.86 7.92 3.57
N VAL A 187 7.20 7.94 3.57
CA VAL A 187 8.01 8.03 2.36
C VAL A 187 8.96 6.84 2.36
N VAL A 188 8.78 5.94 1.41
CA VAL A 188 9.51 4.66 1.36
C VAL A 188 10.32 4.53 0.09
N GLN A 189 11.32 3.66 0.16
CA GLN A 189 12.01 3.14 -1.01
C GLN A 189 12.02 1.63 -0.98
N PHE A 190 11.31 1.02 -1.93
CA PHE A 190 11.38 -0.40 -2.22
C PHE A 190 12.56 -0.70 -3.13
N GLN A 191 13.40 -1.64 -2.71
CA GLN A 191 14.27 -2.39 -3.60
C GLN A 191 13.45 -3.50 -4.23
N VAL A 192 13.57 -3.65 -5.54
CA VAL A 192 12.75 -4.55 -6.35
C VAL A 192 13.65 -5.67 -6.85
N PHE A 193 13.25 -6.90 -6.57
CA PHE A 193 13.93 -8.10 -7.00
C PHE A 193 12.97 -8.94 -7.84
N GLU A 194 13.44 -9.38 -9.00
CA GLU A 194 12.74 -10.35 -9.83
C GLU A 194 13.03 -11.75 -9.28
N ILE A 195 12.01 -12.62 -9.24
CA ILE A 195 12.13 -14.00 -8.78
C ILE A 195 11.99 -14.93 -9.97
N ILE A 196 13.09 -15.54 -10.38
CA ILE A 196 13.12 -16.52 -11.48
C ILE A 196 13.63 -17.85 -10.91
N ASN A 197 12.79 -18.89 -10.97
CA ASN A 197 13.11 -20.22 -10.44
C ASN A 197 13.56 -20.21 -8.96
N GLY A 198 12.97 -19.32 -8.16
CA GLY A 198 13.28 -19.16 -6.73
C GLY A 198 14.56 -18.38 -6.45
N VAL A 199 15.24 -17.84 -7.46
CA VAL A 199 16.40 -16.97 -7.30
C VAL A 199 15.96 -15.51 -7.41
N GLU A 200 16.28 -14.72 -6.39
CA GLU A 200 16.09 -13.27 -6.39
C GLU A 200 17.24 -12.58 -7.14
N SER A 201 16.91 -11.77 -8.14
CA SER A 201 17.84 -10.90 -8.85
C SER A 201 17.40 -9.45 -8.67
N TRP A 202 18.29 -8.59 -8.17
CA TRP A 202 17.97 -7.16 -8.02
C TRP A 202 17.78 -6.51 -9.39
N ILE A 203 16.61 -5.90 -9.60
CA ILE A 203 16.26 -5.26 -10.86
C ILE A 203 16.04 -3.77 -10.72
N GLY A 204 16.00 -3.20 -9.51
CA GLY A 204 15.85 -1.77 -9.36
C GLY A 204 15.23 -1.30 -8.06
N LYS A 205 14.67 -0.10 -8.09
CA LYS A 205 14.03 0.54 -6.94
C LYS A 205 12.78 1.33 -7.35
N PHE A 206 11.78 1.35 -6.49
CA PHE A 206 10.68 2.29 -6.51
C PHE A 206 10.71 3.05 -5.19
N GLY A 207 10.80 4.37 -5.19
CA GLY A 207 10.31 5.13 -4.04
C GLY A 207 8.81 5.40 -4.18
N ALA A 208 8.14 5.68 -3.08
CA ALA A 208 6.73 6.04 -3.11
C ALA A 208 6.38 6.90 -1.90
N MET A 209 5.35 7.72 -2.06
CA MET A 209 4.75 8.49 -0.97
C MET A 209 3.40 7.84 -0.62
N VAL A 210 3.08 7.80 0.66
CA VAL A 210 1.80 7.26 1.13
C VAL A 210 0.67 8.26 0.95
N GLY A 211 -0.48 7.75 0.55
CA GLY A 211 -1.80 8.36 0.63
C GLY A 211 -2.81 7.33 1.16
N PHE A 212 -4.06 7.76 1.37
CA PHE A 212 -5.11 6.93 1.97
C PHE A 212 -6.22 6.63 0.97
N GLY A 213 -6.62 5.35 0.91
CA GLY A 213 -7.89 4.93 0.30
C GLY A 213 -9.08 5.44 1.11
N GLY A 214 -10.21 5.65 0.44
CA GLY A 214 -11.40 6.33 1.00
C GLY A 214 -12.28 5.47 1.91
#